data_AF-W2W4U9-F1
#
_entry.id   AF-W2W4U9-F1
#
_cell.length_a   1.000
_cell.length_b   1.000
_cell.length_c   1.000
_cell.angle_alpha   90.00
_cell.angle_beta   90.00
_cell.angle_gamma   90.00
#
_symmetry.space_group_name_H-M   'P 1'
#
loop_
_entity.id
_entity.type
_entity.pdbx_description
1 polymer ?
#
loop_
_entity_poly.entity_id
_entity_poly.type
_entity_poly.pdbx_seq_one_letter_code
_entity_poly.pdbx_strand_id
1 'polypeptide(L)'
;MAGGYNNNNSDDENEARRLIAEVREEVLQQQREEATHQFVSVKKLRSFASAESPPTTQNVSAIMVVESISRLDNNRGTRLGLVGGFMKNHLKGYINMLDKNDLRDTRVFKLTVWDPNNRSTGRTRFEVGNLYKFRKIHSLSFYHELLQGCLQSVAATNPGLIEEFPDFDSGKRARLADQGGSHDASDDEQNELM
;
A
#
# COMPACT_ATOMS: atom_id res chain seq x y z
N MET A 1 38.94 47.35 -17.75
CA MET A 1 39.29 46.05 -17.15
C MET A 1 38.00 45.24 -17.02
N ALA A 2 38.09 43.98 -17.41
CA ALA A 2 37.10 42.90 -17.47
C ALA A 2 35.76 43.12 -16.76
N GLY A 3 34.68 43.17 -17.55
CA GLY A 3 33.40 42.63 -17.15
C GLY A 3 33.45 41.10 -17.26
N GLY A 4 32.81 40.40 -16.32
CA GLY A 4 32.78 38.94 -16.35
C GLY A 4 32.57 38.27 -15.00
N TYR A 5 31.62 38.75 -14.20
CA TYR A 5 31.15 38.03 -13.02
C TYR A 5 29.64 38.25 -12.91
N ASN A 6 28.83 37.31 -13.42
CA ASN A 6 27.49 36.96 -12.88
C ASN A 6 26.62 36.03 -13.76
N ASN A 7 27.03 35.62 -14.97
CA ASN A 7 26.15 34.77 -15.80
C ASN A 7 26.06 33.30 -15.31
N ASN A 8 27.11 32.75 -14.70
CA ASN A 8 27.12 31.33 -14.32
C ASN A 8 26.13 31.03 -13.17
N ASN A 9 25.93 31.97 -12.26
CA ASN A 9 25.07 31.75 -11.09
C ASN A 9 23.57 31.76 -11.46
N SER A 10 23.18 32.49 -12.50
CA SER A 10 21.80 32.48 -13.01
C SER A 10 21.49 31.23 -13.82
N ASP A 11 22.48 30.70 -14.55
CA ASP A 11 22.30 29.49 -15.35
C ASP A 11 22.20 28.26 -14.46
N ASP A 12 23.04 28.14 -13.42
CA ASP A 12 22.96 27.08 -12.40
C ASP A 12 21.64 27.13 -11.60
N GLU A 13 21.15 28.32 -11.23
CA GLU A 13 19.85 28.48 -10.57
C GLU A 13 18.68 28.08 -11.48
N ASN A 14 18.76 28.38 -12.77
CA ASN A 14 17.74 28.01 -13.75
C ASN A 14 17.75 26.50 -14.01
N GLU A 15 18.92 25.88 -14.09
CA GLU A 15 19.07 24.43 -14.21
C GLU A 15 18.53 23.71 -12.96
N ALA A 16 18.87 24.19 -11.77
CA ALA A 16 18.35 23.65 -10.51
C ALA A 16 16.80 23.77 -10.44
N ARG A 17 16.22 24.91 -10.85
CA ARG A 17 14.76 25.08 -10.91
C ARG A 17 14.11 24.12 -11.90
N ARG A 18 14.73 23.89 -13.06
CA ARG A 18 14.24 22.94 -14.06
C ARG A 18 14.23 21.51 -13.51
N LEU A 19 15.33 21.07 -12.91
CA LEU A 19 15.44 19.75 -12.29
C LEU A 19 14.43 19.57 -11.15
N ILE A 20 14.23 20.59 -10.31
CA ILE A 20 13.21 20.55 -9.24
C ILE A 20 11.80 20.43 -9.82
N ALA A 21 11.49 21.14 -10.91
CA ALA A 21 10.19 21.06 -11.56
C ALA A 21 9.95 19.67 -12.19
N GLU A 22 10.96 19.12 -12.85
CA GLU A 22 10.93 17.77 -13.43
C GLU A 22 10.68 16.71 -12.36
N VAL A 23 11.44 16.74 -11.25
CA VAL A 23 11.23 15.82 -10.12
C VAL A 23 9.83 15.98 -9.51
N ARG A 24 9.28 17.20 -9.44
CA ARG A 24 7.92 17.43 -8.96
C ARG A 24 6.86 16.79 -9.87
N GLU A 25 7.02 16.91 -11.18
CA GLU A 25 6.13 16.27 -12.14
C GLU A 25 6.23 14.74 -12.06
N GLU A 26 7.43 14.17 -11.92
CA GLU A 26 7.61 12.73 -11.69
C GLU A 26 6.92 12.26 -10.42
N VAL A 27 7.04 13.02 -9.31
CA VAL A 27 6.35 12.71 -8.05
C VAL A 27 4.83 12.77 -8.21
N LEU A 28 4.30 13.76 -8.94
CA LEU A 28 2.87 13.85 -9.22
C LEU A 28 2.38 12.68 -10.09
N GLN A 29 3.17 12.28 -11.09
CA GLN A 29 2.86 11.14 -11.94
C GLN A 29 2.84 9.84 -11.15
N GLN A 30 3.82 9.60 -10.28
CA GLN A 30 3.82 8.45 -9.37
C GLN A 30 2.60 8.44 -8.44
N GLN A 31 2.18 9.60 -7.95
CA GLN A 31 0.97 9.71 -7.12
C GLN A 31 -0.31 9.37 -7.90
N ARG A 32 -0.41 9.80 -9.17
CA ARG A 32 -1.54 9.44 -10.04
C ARG A 32 -1.57 7.94 -10.31
N GLU A 33 -0.42 7.35 -10.61
CA GLU A 33 -0.29 5.91 -10.81
C GLU A 33 -0.66 5.14 -9.54
N GLU A 34 -0.21 5.58 -8.36
CA GLU A 34 -0.59 4.95 -7.08
C GLU A 34 -2.10 5.03 -6.81
N ALA A 35 -2.75 6.15 -7.19
CA ALA A 35 -4.20 6.30 -7.07
C ALA A 35 -4.97 5.32 -7.97
N THR A 36 -4.40 4.97 -9.13
CA THR A 36 -4.97 3.93 -10.00
C THR A 36 -4.76 2.51 -9.46
N HIS A 37 -3.62 2.24 -8.81
CA HIS A 37 -3.28 0.92 -8.27
C HIS A 37 -3.75 0.74 -6.82
N GLN A 38 -5.06 0.95 -6.59
CA GLN A 38 -5.67 0.77 -5.28
C GLN A 38 -6.53 -0.50 -5.20
N PHE A 39 -6.09 -1.46 -4.39
CA PHE A 39 -6.70 -2.79 -4.29
C PHE A 39 -7.54 -2.95 -3.02
N VAL A 40 -8.70 -3.61 -3.15
CA VAL A 40 -9.55 -4.00 -2.00
C VAL A 40 -9.65 -5.52 -1.81
N SER A 41 -9.15 -6.29 -2.78
CA SER A 41 -9.19 -7.74 -2.85
C SER A 41 -7.81 -8.31 -3.09
N VAL A 42 -7.48 -9.39 -2.36
CA VAL A 42 -6.22 -10.13 -2.55
C VAL A 42 -6.18 -10.76 -3.93
N LYS A 43 -7.30 -11.22 -4.49
CA LYS A 43 -7.37 -11.83 -5.83
C LYS A 43 -6.92 -10.85 -6.91
N LYS A 44 -7.42 -9.60 -6.86
CA LYS A 44 -7.04 -8.54 -7.80
C LYS A 44 -5.57 -8.12 -7.64
N LEU A 45 -5.12 -7.92 -6.40
CA LEU A 45 -3.73 -7.57 -6.12
C LEU A 45 -2.75 -8.66 -6.61
N ARG A 46 -3.10 -9.94 -6.41
CA ARG A 46 -2.32 -11.07 -6.94
C ARG A 46 -2.27 -11.06 -8.46
N SER A 47 -3.43 -10.89 -9.11
CA SER A 47 -3.52 -10.88 -10.58
C SER A 47 -2.63 -9.78 -11.18
N PHE A 48 -2.64 -8.59 -10.57
CA PHE A 48 -1.74 -7.49 -10.91
C PHE A 48 -0.26 -7.88 -10.73
N ALA A 49 0.11 -8.40 -9.55
CA ALA A 49 1.49 -8.79 -9.27
C ALA A 49 2.01 -9.91 -10.20
N SER A 50 1.12 -10.82 -10.64
CA SER A 50 1.47 -11.90 -11.56
C SER A 50 1.53 -11.47 -13.02
N ALA A 51 0.61 -10.62 -13.49
CA ALA A 51 0.49 -10.26 -14.90
C ALA A 51 1.47 -9.16 -15.32
N GLU A 52 1.72 -8.18 -14.43
CA GLU A 52 2.46 -6.98 -14.80
C GLU A 52 3.95 -7.06 -14.41
N SER A 53 4.35 -8.06 -13.61
CA SER A 53 5.69 -8.14 -13.01
C SER A 53 6.19 -6.74 -12.61
N PRO A 54 5.39 -6.01 -11.79
CA PRO A 54 5.52 -4.56 -11.66
C PRO A 54 6.96 -4.20 -11.29
N PRO A 55 7.54 -3.16 -11.90
CA PRO A 55 8.87 -2.69 -11.53
C PRO A 55 8.95 -2.50 -10.02
N THR A 56 10.11 -2.82 -9.43
CA THR A 56 10.33 -2.66 -7.98
C THR A 56 10.11 -1.24 -7.48
N THR A 57 10.06 -0.26 -8.39
CA THR A 57 9.79 1.16 -8.16
C THR A 57 8.29 1.51 -8.12
N GLN A 58 7.40 0.62 -8.56
CA GLN A 58 5.97 0.87 -8.60
C GLN A 58 5.34 0.60 -7.24
N ASN A 59 4.69 1.63 -6.71
CA ASN A 59 3.99 1.59 -5.44
C ASN A 59 2.50 1.29 -5.66
N VAL A 60 1.92 0.51 -4.76
CA VAL A 60 0.47 0.25 -4.75
C VAL A 60 -0.14 0.63 -3.41
N SER A 61 -1.46 0.81 -3.44
CA SER A 61 -2.28 0.99 -2.24
C SER A 61 -3.22 -0.20 -2.03
N ALA A 62 -3.48 -0.58 -0.78
CA ALA A 62 -4.42 -1.65 -0.45
C ALA A 62 -5.31 -1.29 0.74
N ILE A 63 -6.63 -1.51 0.63
CA ILE A 63 -7.58 -1.45 1.74
C ILE A 63 -7.99 -2.86 2.12
N MET A 64 -7.52 -3.35 3.26
CA MET A 64 -7.64 -4.76 3.64
C MET A 64 -7.82 -4.93 5.14
N VAL A 65 -8.39 -6.07 5.53
CA VAL A 65 -8.62 -6.43 6.93
C VAL A 65 -7.42 -7.22 7.44
N VAL A 66 -6.97 -6.88 8.65
CA VAL A 66 -5.91 -7.62 9.34
C VAL A 66 -6.47 -8.94 9.88
N GLU A 67 -5.92 -10.05 9.43
CA GLU A 67 -6.27 -11.39 9.94
C GLU A 67 -5.26 -11.92 10.96
N SER A 68 -3.99 -11.54 10.85
CA SER A 68 -2.92 -12.00 11.73
C SER A 68 -1.85 -10.94 11.88
N ILE A 69 -1.20 -10.93 13.04
CA ILE A 69 -0.14 -9.97 13.37
C ILE A 69 1.00 -10.75 14.03
N SER A 70 2.21 -10.55 13.53
CA SER A 70 3.40 -11.05 14.19
C SER A 70 4.51 -9.99 14.16
N ARG A 71 5.27 -9.89 15.25
CA ARG A 71 6.46 -9.05 15.28
C ARG A 71 7.61 -9.80 14.62
N LEU A 72 8.43 -9.09 13.83
CA LEU A 72 9.66 -9.69 13.30
C LEU A 72 10.67 -9.92 14.43
N ASP A 73 11.47 -10.99 14.31
CA ASP A 73 12.45 -11.39 15.34
C ASP A 73 13.49 -10.31 15.64
N ASN A 74 13.83 -9.49 14.64
CA ASN A 74 14.76 -8.37 14.78
C ASN A 74 14.15 -7.15 15.47
N ASN A 75 12.86 -7.21 15.84
CA ASN A 75 12.08 -6.11 16.42
C ASN A 75 12.12 -4.81 15.61
N ARG A 76 12.28 -4.90 14.27
CA ARG A 76 12.31 -3.74 13.35
C ARG A 76 11.10 -3.67 12.41
N GLY A 77 10.09 -4.49 12.64
CA GLY A 77 8.89 -4.44 11.83
C GLY A 77 7.81 -5.38 12.32
N THR A 78 6.61 -5.19 11.79
CA THR A 78 5.43 -6.00 12.05
C THR A 78 4.98 -6.63 10.75
N ARG A 79 4.77 -7.94 10.76
CA ARG A 79 4.18 -8.68 9.67
C ARG A 79 2.69 -8.84 9.89
N LEU A 80 1.93 -8.49 8.86
CA LEU A 80 0.48 -8.57 8.82
C LEU A 80 0.06 -9.63 7.80
N GLY A 81 -0.87 -10.50 8.19
CA GLY A 81 -1.70 -11.22 7.24
C GLY A 81 -2.92 -10.37 6.92
N LEU A 82 -3.19 -10.18 5.63
CA LEU A 82 -4.26 -9.34 5.14
C LEU A 82 -5.22 -10.14 4.27
N VAL A 83 -6.52 -9.92 4.45
CA VAL A 83 -7.59 -10.46 3.60
C VAL A 83 -8.43 -9.32 3.00
N GLY A 84 -9.27 -9.64 2.01
CA GLY A 84 -10.11 -8.67 1.32
C GLY A 84 -10.95 -7.82 2.29
N GLY A 85 -11.10 -6.53 1.99
CA GLY A 85 -11.75 -5.55 2.87
C GLY A 85 -13.18 -5.93 3.26
N PHE A 86 -13.92 -6.52 2.32
CA PHE A 86 -15.30 -6.97 2.48
C PHE A 86 -15.46 -8.10 3.51
N MET A 87 -14.37 -8.78 3.90
CA MET A 87 -14.41 -9.86 4.89
C MET A 87 -14.51 -9.36 6.34
N LYS A 88 -14.49 -8.06 6.60
CA LYS A 88 -14.45 -7.49 7.97
C LYS A 88 -15.52 -8.10 8.89
N ASN A 89 -16.76 -8.17 8.43
CA ASN A 89 -17.90 -8.67 9.22
C ASN A 89 -17.96 -10.20 9.31
N HIS A 90 -17.19 -10.91 8.49
CA HIS A 90 -17.19 -12.37 8.38
C HIS A 90 -15.83 -13.01 8.69
N LEU A 91 -14.88 -12.22 9.22
CA LEU A 91 -13.47 -12.59 9.32
C LEU A 91 -13.25 -13.93 10.01
N LYS A 92 -13.91 -14.17 11.16
CA LYS A 92 -13.74 -15.40 11.93
C LYS A 92 -14.17 -16.64 11.13
N GLY A 93 -15.30 -16.56 10.44
CA GLY A 93 -15.79 -17.65 9.59
C GLY A 93 -14.87 -17.90 8.40
N TYR A 94 -14.36 -16.81 7.81
CA TYR A 94 -13.43 -16.87 6.69
C TYR A 94 -12.08 -17.49 7.09
N ILE A 95 -11.47 -17.06 8.20
CA ILE A 95 -10.22 -17.64 8.72
C ILE A 95 -10.37 -19.15 8.95
N ASN A 96 -11.46 -19.57 9.60
CA ASN A 96 -11.74 -20.99 9.80
C ASN A 96 -11.85 -21.77 8.48
N MET A 97 -12.42 -21.15 7.45
CA MET A 97 -12.53 -21.76 6.12
C MET A 97 -11.17 -21.84 5.43
N LEU A 98 -10.33 -20.81 5.56
CA LEU A 98 -8.96 -20.83 5.04
C LEU A 98 -8.12 -21.93 5.70
N ASP A 99 -8.19 -22.06 7.03
CA ASP A 99 -7.43 -23.05 7.78
C ASP A 99 -7.86 -24.49 7.44
N LYS A 100 -9.17 -24.73 7.28
CA LYS A 100 -9.71 -26.05 6.96
C LYS A 100 -9.35 -26.54 5.56
N ASN A 101 -9.13 -25.62 4.62
CA ASN A 101 -8.91 -25.94 3.21
C ASN A 101 -7.48 -25.63 2.75
N ASP A 102 -6.58 -25.24 3.66
CA ASP A 102 -5.20 -24.85 3.37
C ASP A 102 -5.08 -23.76 2.29
N LEU A 103 -5.98 -22.77 2.32
CA LEU A 103 -6.11 -21.75 1.28
C LEU A 103 -5.34 -20.46 1.55
N ARG A 104 -4.55 -20.41 2.63
CA ARG A 104 -3.88 -19.17 3.07
C ARG A 104 -2.94 -18.62 2.00
N ASP A 105 -2.14 -19.47 1.37
CA ASP A 105 -1.14 -19.03 0.41
C ASP A 105 -1.74 -18.34 -0.82
N THR A 106 -3.01 -18.63 -1.15
CA THR A 106 -3.69 -18.01 -2.30
C THR A 106 -4.66 -16.88 -1.92
N ARG A 107 -5.03 -16.75 -0.64
CA ARG A 107 -6.09 -15.83 -0.17
C ARG A 107 -5.61 -14.78 0.82
N VAL A 108 -4.42 -14.96 1.39
CA VAL A 108 -3.80 -14.01 2.32
C VAL A 108 -2.68 -13.26 1.58
N PHE A 109 -2.64 -11.95 1.79
CA PHE A 109 -1.51 -11.11 1.41
C PHE A 109 -0.66 -10.86 2.66
N LYS A 110 0.65 -11.20 2.62
CA LYS A 110 1.56 -10.89 3.73
C LYS A 110 2.24 -9.55 3.51
N LEU A 111 1.92 -8.57 4.35
CA LEU A 111 2.54 -7.26 4.33
C LEU A 111 3.54 -7.14 5.49
N THR A 112 4.79 -6.80 5.17
CA THR A 112 5.79 -6.43 6.19
C THR A 112 5.85 -4.92 6.33
N VAL A 113 5.43 -4.41 7.47
CA VAL A 113 5.52 -2.99 7.83
C VAL A 113 6.79 -2.78 8.65
N TRP A 114 7.78 -2.14 8.05
CA TRP A 114 9.05 -1.80 8.70
C TRP A 114 8.89 -0.59 9.59
N ASP A 115 9.46 -0.66 10.80
CA ASP A 115 9.48 0.46 11.74
C ASP A 115 10.39 1.58 11.24
N PRO A 116 10.14 2.83 11.68
CA PRO A 116 11.11 3.89 11.50
C PRO A 116 12.46 3.53 12.15
N ASN A 117 13.55 4.04 11.58
CA ASN A 117 14.92 3.76 12.05
C ASN A 117 15.14 4.05 13.55
N ASN A 118 14.37 4.97 14.13
CA ASN A 118 14.33 5.17 15.58
C ASN A 118 13.39 4.14 16.19
N ARG A 119 13.97 3.15 16.88
CA ARG A 119 13.26 2.02 17.52
C ARG A 119 11.92 2.45 18.12
N SER A 120 10.83 2.07 17.48
CA SER A 120 9.54 2.00 18.15
C SER A 120 9.55 0.77 19.05
N THR A 121 9.89 0.96 20.32
CA THR A 121 9.71 -0.04 21.39
C THR A 121 8.22 -0.22 21.76
N GLY A 122 7.31 0.21 20.89
CA GLY A 122 5.88 0.30 21.16
C GLY A 122 5.12 -0.94 20.73
N ARG A 123 4.01 -1.18 21.44
CA ARG A 123 2.94 -2.10 21.04
C ARG A 123 2.54 -1.81 19.59
N THR A 124 2.33 -2.87 18.81
CA THR A 124 1.81 -2.75 17.44
C THR A 124 0.52 -1.93 17.41
N ARG A 125 0.41 -0.98 16.47
CA ARG A 125 -0.79 -0.15 16.29
C ARG A 125 -1.93 -0.86 15.54
N PHE A 126 -1.68 -2.08 15.07
CA PHE A 126 -2.63 -2.87 14.30
C PHE A 126 -3.43 -3.78 15.21
N GLU A 127 -4.70 -3.99 14.85
CA GLU A 127 -5.58 -4.94 15.52
C GLU A 127 -6.20 -5.91 14.52
N VAL A 128 -6.29 -7.19 14.89
CA VAL A 128 -6.96 -8.22 14.09
C VAL A 128 -8.45 -7.88 14.01
N GLY A 129 -9.03 -7.93 12.80
CA GLY A 129 -10.40 -7.51 12.54
C GLY A 129 -10.54 -6.06 12.08
N ASN A 130 -9.51 -5.23 12.24
CA ASN A 130 -9.58 -3.85 11.81
C ASN A 130 -9.22 -3.70 10.33
N LEU A 131 -9.82 -2.69 9.71
CA LEU A 131 -9.67 -2.41 8.29
C LEU A 131 -8.70 -1.24 8.14
N TYR A 132 -7.66 -1.42 7.34
CA TYR A 132 -6.66 -0.39 7.11
C TYR A 132 -6.45 -0.15 5.63
N LYS A 133 -6.20 1.09 5.26
CA LYS A 133 -5.57 1.48 4.00
C LYS A 133 -4.07 1.59 4.21
N PHE A 134 -3.32 0.88 3.39
CA PHE A 134 -1.88 0.94 3.31
C PHE A 134 -1.53 1.59 1.97
N ARG A 135 -0.77 2.68 2.00
CA ARG A 135 -0.23 3.35 0.80
C ARG A 135 1.27 3.06 0.69
N LYS A 136 1.85 3.18 -0.51
CA LYS A 136 3.27 2.93 -0.79
C LYS A 136 3.76 1.52 -0.47
N ILE A 137 2.91 0.52 -0.71
CA ILE A 137 3.34 -0.87 -0.70
C ILE A 137 4.25 -1.08 -1.90
N HIS A 138 5.43 -1.63 -1.65
CA HIS A 138 6.46 -1.90 -2.65
C HIS A 138 6.98 -3.34 -2.50
N SER A 139 7.88 -3.75 -3.41
CA SER A 139 8.50 -5.08 -3.40
C SER A 139 7.49 -6.23 -3.39
N LEU A 140 6.42 -6.10 -4.19
CA LEU A 140 5.46 -7.18 -4.38
C LEU A 140 6.15 -8.39 -5.02
N SER A 141 6.06 -9.54 -4.36
CA SER A 141 6.68 -10.78 -4.85
C SER A 141 5.95 -12.02 -4.34
N PHE A 142 6.10 -13.13 -5.06
CA PHE A 142 5.57 -14.42 -4.65
C PHE A 142 6.67 -15.27 -4.00
N TYR A 143 6.36 -15.85 -2.85
CA TYR A 143 7.20 -16.84 -2.19
C TYR A 143 6.36 -18.08 -1.90
N HIS A 144 6.65 -19.20 -2.58
CA HIS A 144 5.83 -20.42 -2.54
C HIS A 144 4.32 -20.11 -2.64
N GLU A 145 3.90 -19.49 -3.75
CA GLU A 145 2.51 -19.04 -4.01
C GLU A 145 1.97 -17.92 -3.12
N LEU A 146 2.60 -17.62 -2.00
CA LEU A 146 2.15 -16.57 -1.11
C LEU A 146 2.63 -15.19 -1.58
N LEU A 147 1.67 -14.30 -1.82
CA LEU A 147 1.98 -12.91 -2.17
C LEU A 147 2.50 -12.16 -0.93
N GLN A 148 3.64 -11.51 -1.09
CA GLN A 148 4.28 -10.70 -0.08
C GLN A 148 4.54 -9.29 -0.58
N GLY A 149 4.59 -8.33 0.34
CA GLY A 149 4.96 -6.94 0.07
C GLY A 149 5.57 -6.27 1.28
N CYS A 150 6.15 -5.11 1.05
CA CYS A 150 6.80 -4.30 2.07
C CYS A 150 6.20 -2.89 2.12
N LEU A 151 6.20 -2.32 3.31
CA LEU A 151 5.85 -0.93 3.56
C LEU A 151 6.85 -0.36 4.56
N GLN A 152 7.40 0.82 4.26
CA GLN A 152 8.27 1.52 5.20
C GLN A 152 7.44 2.52 5.99
N SER A 153 7.31 2.30 7.31
CA SER A 153 6.70 3.28 8.19
C SER A 153 7.68 4.42 8.41
N VAL A 154 7.39 5.58 7.83
CA VAL A 154 8.11 6.81 8.15
C VAL A 154 7.45 7.39 9.40
N ALA A 155 8.15 7.50 10.52
CA ALA A 155 7.68 8.05 11.81
C ALA A 155 6.51 7.33 12.53
N ALA A 156 6.34 7.62 13.83
CA ALA A 156 5.36 6.98 14.73
C ALA A 156 3.89 7.35 14.45
N THR A 157 3.66 8.44 13.72
CA THR A 157 2.34 8.99 13.41
C THR A 157 2.36 9.59 12.00
N ASN A 158 2.34 8.73 10.98
CA ASN A 158 2.09 9.18 9.61
C ASN A 158 0.66 8.82 9.20
N PRO A 159 -0.31 9.74 9.34
CA PRO A 159 -1.70 9.47 8.97
C PRO A 159 -1.88 9.26 7.46
N GLY A 160 -0.93 9.71 6.64
CA GLY A 160 -1.03 9.60 5.17
C GLY A 160 -0.71 8.22 4.58
N LEU A 161 0.07 7.38 5.28
CA LEU A 161 0.48 6.06 4.75
C LEU A 161 -0.39 4.91 5.25
N ILE A 162 -0.88 5.03 6.48
CA ILE A 162 -1.67 3.99 7.14
C ILE A 162 -2.85 4.66 7.82
N GLU A 163 -4.03 4.36 7.30
CA GLU A 163 -5.31 4.92 7.74
C GLU A 163 -6.25 3.79 8.15
N GLU A 164 -6.92 3.95 9.30
CA GLU A 164 -7.88 2.97 9.81
C GLU A 164 -9.31 3.37 9.45
N PHE A 165 -10.13 2.39 9.09
CA PHE A 165 -11.53 2.61 8.73
C PHE A 165 -12.47 1.81 9.64
N PRO A 166 -13.62 2.39 10.01
CA PRO A 166 -14.60 1.72 10.83
C PRO A 166 -15.26 0.54 10.09
N ASP A 167 -15.46 0.65 8.78
CA ASP A 167 -16.15 -0.33 7.95
C ASP A 167 -15.66 -0.31 6.50
N PHE A 168 -16.06 -1.32 5.72
CA PHE A 168 -15.66 -1.47 4.33
C PHE A 168 -16.20 -0.36 3.43
N ASP A 169 -17.41 0.12 3.68
CA ASP A 169 -18.01 1.20 2.88
C ASP A 169 -17.25 2.51 3.02
N SER A 170 -16.77 2.82 4.23
CA SER A 170 -15.90 3.96 4.50
C SER A 170 -14.57 3.83 3.77
N GLY A 171 -13.98 2.63 3.76
CA GLY A 171 -12.80 2.34 2.93
C GLY A 171 -13.06 2.52 1.43
N LYS A 172 -14.18 2.00 0.92
CA LYS A 172 -14.57 2.11 -0.50
C LYS A 172 -14.79 3.58 -0.89
N ARG A 173 -15.44 4.38 -0.05
CA ARG A 173 -15.59 5.83 -0.24
C ARG A 173 -14.23 6.53 -0.29
N ALA A 174 -13.31 6.20 0.60
CA ALA A 174 -11.96 6.76 0.59
C ALA A 174 -11.16 6.37 -0.67
N ARG A 175 -11.36 5.16 -1.22
CA ARG A 175 -10.81 4.78 -2.53
C ARG A 175 -11.37 5.64 -3.66
N LEU A 176 -12.68 5.81 -3.71
CA LEU A 176 -13.33 6.59 -4.77
C LEU A 176 -12.93 8.08 -4.72
N ALA A 177 -12.74 8.62 -3.52
CA ALA A 177 -12.25 9.99 -3.32
C ALA A 177 -10.84 10.17 -3.88
N ASP A 178 -9.93 9.22 -3.63
CA ASP A 178 -8.56 9.24 -4.16
C ASP A 178 -8.52 9.11 -5.70
N GLN A 179 -9.52 8.45 -6.30
CA GLN A 179 -9.64 8.27 -7.76
C GLN A 179 -10.39 9.41 -8.48
N GLY A 180 -10.75 10.49 -7.79
CA GLY A 180 -11.44 11.62 -8.41
C GLY A 180 -12.94 11.37 -8.69
N GLY A 181 -13.58 10.44 -7.97
CA GLY A 181 -15.03 10.34 -7.87
C GLY A 181 -15.81 9.79 -9.07
N SER A 182 -15.15 9.16 -10.06
CA SER A 182 -15.81 8.74 -11.31
C SER A 182 -15.52 7.29 -11.74
N HIS A 183 -15.59 6.34 -10.80
CA HIS A 183 -15.60 4.91 -11.16
C HIS A 183 -16.75 4.18 -10.46
N ASP A 184 -17.69 3.65 -11.26
CA ASP A 184 -18.87 2.96 -10.80
C ASP A 184 -18.50 1.74 -9.94
N ALA A 185 -19.07 1.71 -8.74
CA ALA A 185 -18.76 0.75 -7.68
C ALA A 185 -19.35 -0.66 -7.91
N SER A 186 -19.98 -0.88 -9.06
CA SER A 186 -20.84 -2.02 -9.39
C SER A 186 -20.12 -3.24 -9.96
N ASP A 187 -18.92 -3.09 -10.53
CA ASP A 187 -18.21 -4.20 -11.17
C ASP A 187 -17.36 -5.06 -10.20
N ASP A 188 -17.19 -4.59 -8.96
CA ASP A 188 -16.38 -5.28 -7.95
C ASP A 188 -17.14 -6.41 -7.24
N GLU A 189 -18.48 -6.34 -7.14
CA GLU A 189 -19.28 -7.36 -6.43
C GLU A 189 -19.63 -8.57 -7.30
N GLN A 190 -19.81 -8.40 -8.61
CA GLN A 190 -20.30 -9.49 -9.47
C GLN A 190 -19.22 -10.52 -9.85
N ASN A 191 -17.94 -10.16 -9.76
CA ASN A 191 -16.83 -11.03 -10.17
C ASN A 191 -16.17 -11.82 -9.02
N GLU A 192 -16.73 -11.74 -7.80
CA GLU A 192 -16.28 -12.50 -6.63
C GLU A 192 -17.33 -13.51 -6.12
N LEU A 193 -18.52 -13.57 -6.71
CA LEU A 193 -19.56 -14.58 -6.45
C LEU A 193 -19.57 -15.74 -7.48
N MET A 194 -18.66 -15.72 -8.47
CA MET A 194 -18.32 -16.86 -9.33
C MET A 194 -16.88 -17.31 -9.09
#